data_AF-A0A2T0LM73-F1
#
_entry.id   AF-A0A2T0LM73-F1
#
_cell.length_a   1.000
_cell.length_b   1.000
_cell.length_c   1.000
_cell.angle_alpha   90.00
_cell.angle_beta   90.00
_cell.angle_gamma   90.00
#
_symmetry.space_group_name_H-M   'P 1'
#
loop_
_entity.id
_entity.type
_entity.pdbx_description
1 polymer ?
#
loop_
_entity_poly.entity_id
_entity_poly.type
_entity_poly.pdbx_seq_one_letter_code
_entity_poly.pdbx_strand_id
1 'polypeptide(L)'
;MTAADTSVSPDARRVWRAARAPVVIVLAVLLTGVVLVLARGGGDAALDPRSYGPGGTRALTRLLAEQGVRVEPVYSSADADPAGATVLVARPGLVEPDTLAALARRSAHLVLVAPDEAALEAVADAVTTAGDGQLGTEARPPDCALPAATGAGVAELGGTAYRGPVTCYGGGLARAGDVTVLAGGHPLTNGALAEEGNAALAMRLLGAHERLVWYLPSAGDPGLRDGDRSLYALLPRGWVFGAVQAGIAVALLALWRARRLGRVVTEPLPVVVRAAETVEGRARLYRRAAAADHAAQALREASLRRLRPLAGLGRDAAPETVVAAVAARTGRAPAEVGAVLYGPAWPGGPPPLTDDSQLVRLADALDALERESEVRQ
;
A
#
# COMPACT_ATOMS: atom_id res chain seq x y z
N MET A 1 -30.22 -41.69 -4.77
CA MET A 1 -30.02 -40.56 -5.70
C MET A 1 -29.00 -39.62 -5.08
N THR A 2 -27.82 -39.56 -5.69
CA THR A 2 -26.75 -38.61 -5.38
C THR A 2 -27.17 -37.20 -5.80
N ALA A 3 -26.99 -36.21 -4.92
CA ALA A 3 -26.98 -34.81 -5.27
C ALA A 3 -25.78 -34.16 -4.56
N ALA A 4 -24.97 -33.49 -5.37
CA ALA A 4 -23.64 -32.98 -5.08
C ALA A 4 -23.63 -31.75 -4.17
N ASP A 5 -22.46 -31.51 -3.56
CA ASP A 5 -22.05 -30.30 -2.84
C ASP A 5 -22.42 -29.00 -3.57
N THR A 6 -22.75 -27.94 -2.81
CA THR A 6 -21.83 -26.80 -2.57
C THR A 6 -22.59 -25.58 -2.04
N SER A 7 -22.24 -25.14 -0.82
CA SER A 7 -22.25 -23.69 -0.54
C SER A 7 -20.93 -23.33 0.14
N VAL A 8 -20.07 -22.73 -0.68
CA VAL A 8 -18.68 -22.39 -0.36
C VAL A 8 -18.72 -21.12 0.47
N SER A 9 -18.51 -21.26 1.78
CA SER A 9 -18.13 -20.13 2.63
C SER A 9 -16.86 -19.49 2.04
N PRO A 10 -16.73 -18.16 1.90
CA PRO A 10 -15.47 -17.57 1.48
C PRO A 10 -14.43 -17.83 2.57
N ASP A 11 -13.59 -18.82 2.30
CA ASP A 11 -12.45 -19.23 3.11
C ASP A 11 -11.63 -18.00 3.56
N ALA A 12 -11.23 -17.92 4.83
CA ALA A 12 -10.36 -16.82 5.32
C ALA A 12 -9.06 -16.69 4.49
N ARG A 13 -8.63 -17.81 3.88
CA ARG A 13 -7.55 -17.88 2.88
C ARG A 13 -7.83 -17.07 1.61
N ARG A 14 -9.08 -16.94 1.17
CA ARG A 14 -9.52 -16.17 0.00
C ARG A 14 -9.45 -14.66 0.28
N VAL A 15 -9.80 -14.25 1.49
CA VAL A 15 -9.68 -12.86 1.97
C VAL A 15 -8.21 -12.47 2.13
N TRP A 16 -7.38 -13.36 2.69
CA TRP A 16 -5.94 -13.13 2.81
C TRP A 16 -5.24 -13.08 1.44
N ARG A 17 -5.64 -13.93 0.48
CA ARG A 17 -5.17 -13.84 -0.92
C ARG A 17 -5.55 -12.52 -1.59
N ALA A 18 -6.76 -12.02 -1.34
CA ALA A 18 -7.24 -10.76 -1.91
C ALA A 18 -6.56 -9.51 -1.32
N ALA A 19 -6.21 -9.52 -0.03
CA ALA A 19 -5.52 -8.42 0.65
C ALA A 19 -3.99 -8.47 0.51
N ARG A 20 -3.42 -9.65 0.25
CA ARG A 20 -1.97 -9.84 0.06
C ARG A 20 -1.43 -9.05 -1.13
N ALA A 21 -2.13 -9.06 -2.26
CA ALA A 21 -1.68 -8.38 -3.47
C ALA A 21 -1.47 -6.86 -3.27
N PRO A 22 -2.45 -6.07 -2.77
CA PRO A 22 -2.25 -4.64 -2.55
C PRO A 22 -1.20 -4.34 -1.47
N VAL A 23 -1.13 -5.14 -0.39
CA VAL A 23 -0.12 -4.96 0.66
C VAL A 23 1.30 -5.21 0.13
N VAL A 24 1.48 -6.26 -0.68
CA VAL A 24 2.78 -6.57 -1.30
C VAL A 24 3.18 -5.48 -2.30
N ILE A 25 2.23 -4.92 -3.08
CA ILE A 25 2.51 -3.82 -4.01
C ILE A 25 2.95 -2.56 -3.24
N VAL A 26 2.24 -2.18 -2.18
CA VAL A 26 2.62 -1.01 -1.35
C VAL A 26 3.98 -1.23 -0.70
N LEU A 27 4.22 -2.42 -0.14
CA LEU A 27 5.51 -2.76 0.47
C LEU A 27 6.64 -2.75 -0.55
N ALA A 28 6.41 -3.28 -1.77
CA ALA A 28 7.38 -3.27 -2.85
C ALA A 28 7.70 -1.83 -3.30
N VAL A 29 6.70 -0.96 -3.47
CA VAL A 29 6.91 0.46 -3.81
C VAL A 29 7.71 1.18 -2.71
N LEU A 30 7.38 0.95 -1.43
CA LEU A 30 8.13 1.52 -0.31
C LEU A 30 9.57 1.00 -0.27
N LEU A 31 9.79 -0.31 -0.43
CA LEU A 31 11.12 -0.92 -0.48
C LEU A 31 11.92 -0.41 -1.66
N THR A 32 11.33 -0.33 -2.86
CA THR A 32 11.99 0.23 -4.04
C THR A 32 12.35 1.70 -3.84
N GLY A 33 11.47 2.49 -3.20
CA GLY A 33 11.77 3.86 -2.82
C GLY A 33 12.95 3.97 -1.85
N VAL A 34 12.94 3.16 -0.78
CA VAL A 34 14.02 3.09 0.21
C VAL A 34 15.33 2.62 -0.44
N VAL A 35 15.30 1.58 -1.27
CA VAL A 35 16.47 1.07 -2.00
C VAL A 35 17.00 2.12 -2.98
N LEU A 36 16.15 2.84 -3.70
CA LEU A 36 16.57 3.93 -4.58
C LEU A 36 17.18 5.10 -3.81
N VAL A 37 16.65 5.44 -2.63
CA VAL A 37 17.23 6.49 -1.77
C VAL A 37 18.56 6.03 -1.19
N LEU A 38 18.67 4.79 -0.71
CA LEU A 38 19.92 4.24 -0.18
C LEU A 38 20.97 4.04 -1.26
N ALA A 39 20.57 3.60 -2.46
CA ALA A 39 21.45 3.46 -3.62
C ALA A 39 21.93 4.82 -4.16
N ARG A 40 21.14 5.90 -3.97
CA ARG A 40 21.54 7.27 -4.31
C ARG A 40 22.23 8.02 -3.16
N GLY A 41 22.12 7.53 -1.93
CA GLY A 41 22.59 8.19 -0.70
C GLY A 41 24.11 8.23 -0.50
N GLY A 42 24.91 7.71 -1.44
CA GLY A 42 26.37 7.85 -1.44
C GLY A 42 26.89 9.14 -2.08
N GLY A 43 26.04 9.92 -2.74
CA GLY A 43 26.46 11.04 -3.61
C GLY A 43 26.77 12.36 -2.90
N ASP A 44 26.18 12.64 -1.74
CA ASP A 44 26.24 13.98 -1.14
C ASP A 44 27.51 14.23 -0.30
N ALA A 45 28.28 13.19 0.03
CA ALA A 45 29.49 13.29 0.86
C ALA A 45 30.79 12.89 0.13
N ALA A 46 30.70 12.36 -1.08
CA ALA A 46 31.85 11.97 -1.87
C ALA A 46 32.63 13.22 -2.29
N LEU A 47 33.92 13.23 -1.99
CA LEU A 47 34.83 14.36 -2.23
C LEU A 47 34.44 15.68 -1.55
N ASP A 48 33.54 15.67 -0.55
CA ASP A 48 33.19 16.88 0.22
C ASP A 48 34.31 17.20 1.25
N PRO A 49 34.92 18.41 1.21
CA PRO A 49 35.89 18.88 2.21
C PRO A 49 35.40 18.91 3.65
N ARG A 50 34.08 18.87 3.88
CA ARG A 50 33.47 18.86 5.22
C ARG A 50 33.24 17.45 5.75
N SER A 51 33.30 16.43 4.90
CA SER A 51 32.97 15.06 5.25
C SER A 51 34.16 14.33 5.90
N TYR A 52 33.94 13.79 7.10
CA TYR A 52 34.89 12.92 7.80
C TYR A 52 34.75 11.44 7.40
N GLY A 53 33.77 11.09 6.57
CA GLY A 53 33.58 9.71 6.10
C GLY A 53 34.71 9.27 5.17
N PRO A 54 34.85 7.95 4.92
CA PRO A 54 35.94 7.41 4.10
C PRO A 54 36.01 8.02 2.68
N GLY A 55 34.87 8.35 2.08
CA GLY A 55 34.80 8.99 0.76
C GLY A 55 34.91 10.53 0.75
N GLY A 56 35.02 11.18 1.92
CA GLY A 56 35.21 12.64 2.03
C GLY A 56 36.66 13.07 1.83
N THR A 57 36.96 14.38 1.85
CA THR A 57 38.32 14.93 1.64
C THR A 57 38.79 15.83 2.79
N ARG A 58 38.16 15.72 3.96
CA ARG A 58 38.49 16.53 5.15
C ARG A 58 39.95 16.41 5.58
N ALA A 59 40.54 15.22 5.51
CA ALA A 59 41.94 14.99 5.89
C ALA A 59 42.89 15.75 4.94
N LEU A 60 42.70 15.61 3.63
CA LEU A 60 43.50 16.30 2.61
C LEU A 60 43.40 17.82 2.75
N THR A 61 42.19 18.35 2.92
CA THR A 61 42.01 19.81 3.06
C THR A 61 42.64 20.37 4.34
N ARG A 62 42.71 19.58 5.42
CA ARG A 62 43.47 19.94 6.62
C ARG A 62 44.98 19.95 6.38
N LEU A 63 45.52 18.93 5.73
CA LEU A 63 46.95 18.88 5.39
C LEU A 63 47.36 20.04 4.48
N LEU A 64 46.56 20.36 3.46
CA LEU A 64 46.79 21.50 2.57
C LEU A 64 46.80 22.82 3.35
N ALA A 65 45.86 23.01 4.28
CA ALA A 65 45.82 24.20 5.13
C ALA A 65 47.03 24.31 6.07
N GLU A 66 47.51 23.18 6.62
CA GLU A 66 48.73 23.14 7.43
C GLU A 66 50.00 23.49 6.63
N GLN A 67 50.00 23.21 5.33
CA GLN A 67 51.06 23.62 4.40
C GLN A 67 50.87 25.04 3.83
N GLY A 68 49.94 25.82 4.39
CA GLY A 68 49.75 27.23 4.02
C GLY A 68 48.80 27.47 2.83
N VAL A 69 48.16 26.44 2.30
CA VAL A 69 47.19 26.59 1.20
C VAL A 69 45.83 26.99 1.77
N ARG A 70 45.28 28.13 1.32
CA ARG A 70 43.92 28.56 1.64
C ARG A 70 42.92 27.75 0.82
N VAL A 71 42.28 26.77 1.47
CA VAL A 71 41.24 25.95 0.86
C VAL A 71 39.87 26.62 1.00
N GLU A 72 39.21 26.85 -0.13
CA GLU A 72 37.91 27.52 -0.25
C GLU A 72 36.89 26.53 -0.85
N PRO A 73 36.14 25.77 -0.02
CA PRO A 73 35.06 24.91 -0.50
C PRO A 73 33.91 25.76 -1.04
N VAL A 74 33.54 25.56 -2.30
CA VAL A 74 32.43 26.24 -2.96
C VAL A 74 31.47 25.22 -3.56
N TYR A 75 30.17 25.47 -3.39
CA TYR A 75 29.10 24.56 -3.82
C TYR A 75 28.29 25.12 -5.00
N SER A 76 28.72 26.28 -5.52
CA SER A 76 28.17 26.93 -6.69
C SER A 76 29.28 27.53 -7.54
N SER A 77 29.15 27.43 -8.87
CA SER A 77 30.02 28.10 -9.84
C SER A 77 30.04 29.63 -9.68
N ALA A 78 28.96 30.24 -9.17
CA ALA A 78 28.86 31.68 -8.95
C ALA A 78 29.78 32.17 -7.82
N ASP A 79 30.05 31.31 -6.83
CA ASP A 79 30.90 31.61 -5.69
C ASP A 79 32.37 31.22 -5.93
N ALA A 80 32.65 30.51 -7.02
CA ALA A 80 34.00 30.11 -7.38
C ALA A 80 34.78 31.31 -7.94
N ASP A 81 35.77 31.80 -7.19
CA ASP A 81 36.75 32.78 -7.69
C ASP A 81 38.01 32.07 -8.21
N PRO A 82 38.12 31.81 -9.53
CA PRO A 82 39.26 31.07 -10.08
C PRO A 82 40.57 31.88 -10.12
N ALA A 83 40.53 33.20 -9.97
CA ALA A 83 41.66 34.06 -10.33
C ALA A 83 42.95 33.74 -9.54
N GLY A 84 43.98 33.27 -10.25
CA GLY A 84 45.29 32.95 -9.68
C GLY A 84 45.29 31.72 -8.74
N ALA A 85 44.19 30.98 -8.66
CA ALA A 85 44.03 29.82 -7.79
C ALA A 85 44.21 28.50 -8.56
N THR A 86 44.51 27.43 -7.83
CA THR A 86 44.21 26.08 -8.29
C THR A 86 42.70 25.86 -8.11
N VAL A 87 42.00 25.39 -9.14
CA VAL A 87 40.57 25.06 -9.09
C VAL A 87 40.43 23.55 -9.27
N LEU A 88 39.89 22.88 -8.26
CA LEU A 88 39.49 21.47 -8.38
C LEU A 88 37.99 21.40 -8.67
N VAL A 89 37.61 20.72 -9.76
CA VAL A 89 36.22 20.39 -10.06
C VAL A 89 36.01 18.91 -9.75
N ALA A 90 35.29 18.63 -8.68
CA ALA A 90 35.11 17.25 -8.20
C ALA A 90 34.14 16.43 -9.07
N ARG A 91 33.21 17.08 -9.79
CA ARG A 91 32.21 16.45 -10.66
C ARG A 91 32.01 17.24 -11.96
N PRO A 92 33.03 17.28 -12.84
CA PRO A 92 32.99 18.06 -14.08
C PRO A 92 31.83 17.70 -15.01
N GLY A 93 31.43 16.42 -15.08
CA GLY A 93 30.32 16.00 -15.98
C GLY A 93 28.96 16.63 -15.67
N LEU A 94 28.76 17.15 -14.45
CA LEU A 94 27.53 17.85 -14.04
C LEU A 94 27.52 19.33 -14.43
N VAL A 95 28.67 19.89 -14.81
CA VAL A 95 28.87 21.32 -15.06
C VAL A 95 28.79 21.59 -16.56
N GLU A 96 28.16 22.70 -16.95
CA GLU A 96 28.10 23.11 -18.36
C GLU A 96 29.51 23.36 -18.93
N PRO A 97 29.82 22.88 -20.14
CA PRO A 97 31.11 23.09 -20.82
C PRO A 97 31.61 24.53 -20.80
N ASP A 98 30.73 25.50 -21.05
CA ASP A 98 31.08 26.93 -21.05
C ASP A 98 31.52 27.43 -19.67
N THR A 99 30.92 26.88 -18.59
CA THR A 99 31.29 27.20 -17.22
C THR A 99 32.67 26.62 -16.89
N LEU A 100 32.94 25.37 -17.29
CA LEU A 100 34.27 24.76 -17.15
C LEU A 100 35.32 25.56 -17.91
N ALA A 101 35.04 25.96 -19.15
CA ALA A 101 35.94 26.77 -19.96
C ALA A 101 36.19 28.16 -19.35
N ALA A 102 35.19 28.77 -18.73
CA ALA A 102 35.36 30.03 -18.01
C ALA A 102 36.25 29.89 -16.75
N LEU A 103 36.12 28.79 -16.01
CA LEU A 103 36.99 28.46 -14.88
C LEU A 103 38.44 28.23 -15.36
N ALA A 104 38.61 27.40 -16.40
CA ALA A 104 39.92 27.08 -16.98
C ALA A 104 40.71 28.34 -17.38
N ARG A 105 40.07 29.25 -18.12
CA ARG A 105 40.71 30.48 -18.63
C ARG A 105 41.18 31.44 -17.54
N ARG A 106 40.59 31.39 -16.35
CA ARG A 106 40.85 32.34 -15.26
C ARG A 106 41.66 31.72 -14.11
N SER A 107 41.70 30.40 -14.02
CA SER A 107 42.49 29.66 -13.06
C SER A 107 43.98 29.66 -13.41
N ALA A 108 44.83 29.61 -12.40
CA ALA A 108 46.26 29.33 -12.62
C ALA A 108 46.49 27.83 -12.91
N HIS A 109 45.66 26.97 -12.33
CA HIS A 109 45.68 25.54 -12.61
C HIS A 109 44.29 24.92 -12.43
N LEU A 110 43.79 24.16 -13.40
CA LEU A 110 42.53 23.43 -13.31
C LEU A 110 42.79 21.94 -13.10
N VAL A 111 42.14 21.34 -12.10
CA VAL A 111 42.17 19.90 -11.84
C VAL A 111 40.77 19.33 -11.96
N LEU A 112 40.58 18.32 -12.80
CA LEU A 112 39.31 17.66 -13.04
C LEU A 112 39.33 16.23 -12.54
N VAL A 113 38.31 15.83 -11.79
CA VAL A 113 38.15 14.45 -11.31
C VAL A 113 37.18 13.71 -12.22
N ALA A 114 37.66 12.70 -12.94
CA ALA A 114 36.87 11.85 -13.84
C ALA A 114 35.95 12.64 -14.81
N PRO A 115 36.48 13.57 -15.64
CA PRO A 115 35.71 14.26 -16.67
C PRO A 115 35.14 13.31 -17.72
N ASP A 116 33.92 13.63 -18.17
CA ASP A 116 33.33 13.04 -19.35
C ASP A 116 33.92 13.67 -20.63
N GLU A 117 33.58 13.12 -21.78
CA GLU A 117 34.08 13.59 -23.08
C GLU A 117 33.74 15.06 -23.32
N ALA A 118 32.53 15.50 -22.95
CA ALA A 118 32.12 16.89 -23.12
C ALA A 118 32.94 17.88 -22.26
N ALA A 119 33.28 17.51 -21.02
CA ALA A 119 34.19 18.32 -20.20
C ALA A 119 35.60 18.35 -20.80
N LEU A 120 36.09 17.23 -21.33
CA LEU A 120 37.40 17.18 -22.01
C LEU A 120 37.44 18.09 -23.24
N GLU A 121 36.45 17.99 -24.13
CA GLU A 121 36.35 18.84 -25.33
C GLU A 121 36.33 20.34 -24.98
N ALA A 122 35.76 20.71 -23.84
CA ALA A 122 35.64 22.09 -23.41
C ALA A 122 36.95 22.72 -22.91
N VAL A 123 37.82 21.95 -22.25
CA VAL A 123 38.99 22.50 -21.53
C VAL A 123 40.30 21.76 -21.71
N ALA A 124 40.29 20.56 -22.28
CA ALA A 124 41.46 19.72 -22.47
C ALA A 124 41.30 18.82 -23.72
N ASP A 125 41.08 19.44 -24.89
CA ASP A 125 40.86 18.76 -26.18
C ASP A 125 41.99 17.80 -26.60
N ALA A 126 43.22 18.05 -26.11
CA ALA A 126 44.36 17.16 -26.29
C ALA A 126 44.32 15.90 -25.40
N VAL A 127 43.35 15.77 -24.49
CA VAL A 127 43.15 14.62 -23.61
C VAL A 127 41.94 13.81 -24.07
N THR A 128 42.10 12.52 -24.28
CA THR A 128 41.03 11.60 -24.67
C THR A 128 40.90 10.46 -23.66
N THR A 129 39.72 9.85 -23.59
CA THR A 129 39.52 8.56 -22.92
C THR A 129 40.34 7.46 -23.60
N ALA A 130 40.95 6.57 -22.82
CA ALA A 130 41.81 5.51 -23.34
C ALA A 130 41.06 4.16 -23.44
N GLY A 131 40.44 3.88 -24.60
CA GLY A 131 39.86 2.57 -24.92
C GLY A 131 38.75 2.12 -23.96
N ASP A 132 38.68 0.82 -23.67
CA ASP A 132 37.78 0.16 -22.71
C ASP A 132 38.06 0.51 -21.22
N GLY A 133 39.10 1.32 -20.98
CA GLY A 133 38.94 2.60 -20.28
C GLY A 133 38.79 2.63 -18.78
N GLN A 134 38.87 1.50 -18.06
CA GLN A 134 38.80 1.50 -16.59
C GLN A 134 40.09 0.98 -15.96
N LEU A 135 40.65 1.77 -15.05
CA LEU A 135 41.77 1.42 -14.19
C LEU A 135 41.26 0.89 -12.85
N GLY A 136 41.80 -0.25 -12.42
CA GLY A 136 41.72 -0.68 -11.03
C GLY A 136 42.59 0.19 -10.12
N THR A 137 42.29 0.19 -8.82
CA THR A 137 43.03 0.94 -7.78
C THR A 137 44.35 0.27 -7.39
N GLU A 138 45.04 -0.36 -8.33
CA GLU A 138 46.33 -0.99 -8.08
C GLU A 138 47.42 0.08 -7.96
N ALA A 139 48.38 -0.15 -7.06
CA ALA A 139 49.55 0.69 -6.89
C ALA A 139 50.43 0.66 -8.14
N ARG A 140 50.70 1.83 -8.74
CA ARG A 140 51.54 1.96 -9.95
C ARG A 140 52.63 3.01 -9.74
N PRO A 141 53.86 2.80 -10.26
CA PRO A 141 54.85 3.85 -10.32
C PRO A 141 54.50 4.90 -11.38
N PRO A 142 55.06 6.12 -11.30
CA PRO A 142 54.87 7.13 -12.34
C PRO A 142 55.69 6.74 -13.58
N ASP A 143 55.02 6.59 -14.71
CA ASP A 143 55.58 6.31 -16.05
C ASP A 143 55.76 7.60 -16.88
N CYS A 144 55.99 8.73 -16.20
CA CYS A 144 56.10 10.06 -16.79
C CYS A 144 57.08 10.95 -16.02
N ALA A 145 57.45 12.10 -16.62
CA ALA A 145 58.38 13.07 -16.01
C ALA A 145 57.69 14.21 -15.21
N LEU A 146 56.38 14.12 -14.95
CA LEU A 146 55.66 15.17 -14.23
C LEU A 146 56.17 15.28 -12.78
N PRO A 147 56.68 16.45 -12.32
CA PRO A 147 57.26 16.59 -10.98
C PRO A 147 56.31 16.25 -9.83
N ALA A 148 55.00 16.44 -10.01
CA ALA A 148 54.00 16.04 -9.03
C ALA A 148 53.94 14.50 -8.88
N ALA A 149 53.97 13.77 -10.01
CA ALA A 149 53.91 12.31 -10.04
C ALA A 149 55.23 11.67 -9.59
N THR A 150 56.36 12.14 -10.11
CA THR A 150 57.68 11.61 -9.72
C THR A 150 57.99 11.87 -8.24
N GLY A 151 57.58 13.03 -7.71
CA GLY A 151 57.72 13.34 -6.29
C GLY A 151 56.75 12.58 -5.38
N ALA A 152 55.65 12.05 -5.91
CA ALA A 152 54.74 11.19 -5.18
C ALA A 152 55.21 9.72 -5.14
N GLY A 153 55.92 9.28 -6.19
CA GLY A 153 56.30 7.89 -6.34
C GLY A 153 55.08 7.04 -6.69
N VAL A 154 55.03 5.82 -6.13
CA VAL A 154 53.94 4.87 -6.36
C VAL A 154 52.62 5.44 -5.83
N ALA A 155 51.53 5.32 -6.58
CA ALA A 155 50.21 5.79 -6.14
C ALA A 155 49.08 4.91 -6.71
N GLU A 156 47.89 4.99 -6.11
CA GLU A 156 46.71 4.25 -6.52
C GLU A 156 45.72 5.16 -7.24
N LEU A 157 45.62 5.01 -8.56
CA LEU A 157 44.67 5.76 -9.37
C LEU A 157 43.74 4.79 -10.10
N GLY A 158 42.51 4.69 -9.59
CA GLY A 158 41.42 3.94 -10.21
C GLY A 158 40.38 4.88 -10.84
N GLY A 159 39.61 4.35 -11.77
CA GLY A 159 38.60 5.08 -12.54
C GLY A 159 38.94 5.15 -14.02
N THR A 160 38.51 6.20 -14.70
CA THR A 160 38.59 6.27 -16.17
C THR A 160 40.02 6.54 -16.64
N ALA A 161 40.55 5.70 -17.51
CA ALA A 161 41.87 5.87 -18.09
C ALA A 161 41.87 7.00 -19.12
N TYR A 162 42.85 7.90 -19.06
CA TYR A 162 43.00 8.99 -20.02
C TYR A 162 44.36 8.94 -20.72
N ARG A 163 44.42 9.52 -21.91
CA ARG A 163 45.65 9.75 -22.68
C ARG A 163 45.72 11.22 -23.07
N GLY A 164 46.86 11.85 -22.84
CA GLY A 164 47.14 13.22 -23.26
C GLY A 164 48.63 13.48 -23.46
N PRO A 165 49.03 14.76 -23.65
CA PRO A 165 50.43 15.15 -23.88
C PRO A 165 51.38 14.63 -22.81
N VAL A 166 50.96 14.67 -21.55
CA VAL A 166 51.62 13.99 -20.44
C VAL A 166 50.61 13.02 -19.84
N THR A 167 50.97 11.75 -19.76
CA THR A 167 50.15 10.69 -19.17
C THR A 167 50.99 9.96 -18.15
N CYS A 168 50.45 9.74 -16.94
CA CYS A 168 51.12 9.09 -15.82
C CYS A 168 50.23 7.98 -15.22
N TYR A 169 50.84 7.06 -14.49
CA TYR A 169 50.20 5.93 -13.81
C TYR A 169 49.35 5.08 -14.76
N GLY A 170 49.83 4.83 -15.99
CA GLY A 170 49.10 4.04 -16.99
C GLY A 170 47.79 4.66 -17.46
N GLY A 171 47.63 5.99 -17.33
CA GLY A 171 46.41 6.72 -17.67
C GLY A 171 45.60 7.20 -16.46
N GLY A 172 46.09 6.95 -15.24
CA GLY A 172 45.48 7.42 -14.00
C GLY A 172 45.49 8.95 -13.85
N LEU A 173 46.45 9.60 -14.51
CA LEU A 173 46.59 11.06 -14.57
C LEU A 173 46.99 11.47 -15.98
N ALA A 174 46.33 12.48 -16.52
CA ALA A 174 46.72 13.13 -17.77
C ALA A 174 46.86 14.64 -17.57
N ARG A 175 47.75 15.29 -18.30
CA ARG A 175 47.94 16.75 -18.25
C ARG A 175 48.09 17.33 -19.65
N ALA A 176 47.39 18.42 -19.90
CA ALA A 176 47.50 19.26 -21.09
C ALA A 176 47.54 20.73 -20.67
N GLY A 177 48.67 21.41 -20.89
CA GLY A 177 48.88 22.79 -20.45
C GLY A 177 48.69 22.94 -18.94
N ASP A 178 47.76 23.81 -18.53
CA ASP A 178 47.39 24.06 -17.14
C ASP A 178 46.16 23.27 -16.66
N VAL A 179 45.76 22.23 -17.39
CA VAL A 179 44.69 21.31 -17.00
C VAL A 179 45.25 19.94 -16.66
N THR A 180 44.96 19.47 -15.45
CA THR A 180 45.27 18.10 -15.00
C THR A 180 43.96 17.33 -14.85
N VAL A 181 43.92 16.11 -15.36
CA VAL A 181 42.80 15.19 -15.30
C VAL A 181 43.19 13.99 -14.45
N LEU A 182 42.36 13.63 -13.49
CA LEU A 182 42.49 12.43 -12.67
C LEU A 182 41.46 11.38 -13.09
N ALA A 183 41.87 10.12 -13.16
CA ALA A 183 40.99 8.98 -13.45
C ALA A 183 39.80 8.85 -12.50
N GLY A 184 39.99 9.27 -11.25
CA GLY A 184 38.97 9.22 -10.22
C GLY A 184 39.41 9.93 -8.96
N GLY A 185 38.48 10.01 -8.00
CA GLY A 185 38.69 10.71 -6.73
C GLY A 185 39.45 9.91 -5.67
N HIS A 186 39.71 8.62 -5.89
CA HIS A 186 40.31 7.68 -4.91
C HIS A 186 41.47 8.29 -4.10
N PRO A 187 42.57 8.79 -4.73
CA PRO A 187 43.73 9.31 -3.99
C PRO A 187 43.43 10.58 -3.16
N LEU A 188 42.29 11.23 -3.36
CA LEU A 188 41.88 12.43 -2.63
C LEU A 188 41.07 12.10 -1.36
N THR A 189 40.59 10.87 -1.24
CA THR A 189 39.64 10.48 -0.19
C THR A 189 40.32 10.17 1.14
N ASN A 190 39.64 10.45 2.25
CA ASN A 190 40.12 10.17 3.60
C ASN A 190 40.55 8.70 3.79
N GLY A 191 39.85 7.77 3.14
CA GLY A 191 40.12 6.33 3.25
C GLY A 191 41.35 5.83 2.49
N ALA A 192 41.81 6.57 1.46
CA ALA A 192 42.94 6.15 0.62
C ALA A 192 44.14 7.10 0.69
N LEU A 193 44.00 8.25 1.36
CA LEU A 193 45.01 9.31 1.38
C LEU A 193 46.36 8.82 1.93
N ALA A 194 46.35 7.91 2.91
CA ALA A 194 47.54 7.36 3.55
C ALA A 194 48.16 6.18 2.79
N GLU A 195 47.52 5.70 1.73
CA GLU A 195 48.00 4.58 0.94
C GLU A 195 49.04 5.07 -0.07
N GLU A 196 50.18 4.39 -0.11
CA GLU A 196 51.30 4.67 -1.02
C GLU A 196 51.64 6.18 -1.06
N GLY A 197 51.80 6.76 -2.25
CA GLY A 197 52.07 8.17 -2.50
C GLY A 197 50.83 9.04 -2.72
N ASN A 198 49.62 8.58 -2.38
CA ASN A 198 48.38 9.29 -2.68
C ASN A 198 48.35 10.71 -2.06
N ALA A 199 48.70 10.83 -0.77
CA ALA A 199 48.83 12.14 -0.13
C ALA A 199 49.85 13.03 -0.82
N ALA A 200 51.04 12.50 -1.14
CA ALA A 200 52.09 13.28 -1.79
C ALA A 200 51.65 13.78 -3.18
N LEU A 201 50.96 12.93 -3.95
CA LEU A 201 50.39 13.31 -5.25
C LEU A 201 49.32 14.39 -5.10
N ALA A 202 48.32 14.16 -4.25
CA ALA A 202 47.22 15.10 -4.02
C ALA A 202 47.72 16.47 -3.53
N MET A 203 48.66 16.47 -2.58
CA MET A 203 49.24 17.69 -2.03
C MET A 203 50.06 18.47 -3.07
N ARG A 204 50.84 17.78 -3.92
CA ARG A 204 51.63 18.43 -4.97
C ARG A 204 50.78 18.98 -6.12
N LEU A 205 49.68 18.31 -6.44
CA LEU A 205 48.75 18.77 -7.48
C LEU A 205 47.91 19.96 -6.99
N LEU A 206 47.36 19.87 -5.78
CA LEU A 206 46.41 20.86 -5.27
C LEU A 206 47.07 22.02 -4.52
N GLY A 207 48.27 21.81 -3.97
CA GLY A 207 49.04 22.81 -3.23
C GLY A 207 50.05 23.59 -4.07
N ALA A 208 49.96 23.55 -5.41
CA ALA A 208 50.86 24.29 -6.29
C ALA A 208 50.74 25.82 -6.16
N HIS A 209 49.60 26.32 -5.67
CA HIS A 209 49.30 27.74 -5.46
C HIS A 209 48.80 27.97 -4.04
N GLU A 210 48.92 29.21 -3.54
CA GLU A 210 48.48 29.59 -2.18
C GLU A 210 46.96 29.48 -1.97
N ARG A 211 46.17 29.49 -3.05
CA ARG A 211 44.70 29.37 -3.01
C ARG A 211 44.25 28.13 -3.76
N LEU A 212 43.36 27.37 -3.13
CA LEU A 212 42.67 26.22 -3.71
C LEU A 212 41.16 26.43 -3.61
N VAL A 213 40.50 26.58 -4.75
CA VAL A 213 39.04 26.55 -4.83
C VAL A 213 38.60 25.11 -5.04
N TRP A 214 37.90 24.56 -4.05
CA TRP A 214 37.35 23.21 -4.11
C TRP A 214 35.90 23.27 -4.53
N TYR A 215 35.65 23.16 -5.84
CA TYR A 215 34.31 23.28 -6.41
C TYR A 215 33.60 21.93 -6.45
N LEU A 216 32.53 21.82 -5.66
CA LEU A 216 31.63 20.67 -5.62
C LEU A 216 30.22 21.11 -6.07
N PRO A 217 29.86 20.94 -7.36
CA PRO A 217 28.56 21.37 -7.88
C PRO A 217 27.41 20.84 -7.03
N SER A 218 26.44 21.67 -6.65
CA SER A 218 25.32 21.27 -5.78
C SER A 218 23.97 21.68 -6.34
N ALA A 219 22.88 21.15 -5.79
CA ALA A 219 21.53 21.46 -6.25
C ALA A 219 21.26 22.98 -6.14
N GLY A 220 20.93 23.61 -7.27
CA GLY A 220 20.70 25.06 -7.36
C GLY A 220 21.88 25.86 -7.91
N ASP A 221 22.99 25.21 -8.24
CA ASP A 221 24.11 25.85 -8.91
C ASP A 221 23.76 26.22 -10.36
N PRO A 222 23.86 27.50 -10.77
CA PRO A 222 23.51 27.95 -12.12
C PRO A 222 24.39 27.32 -13.21
N GLY A 223 25.61 26.89 -12.87
CA GLY A 223 26.55 26.23 -13.79
C GLY A 223 26.24 24.76 -14.07
N LEU A 224 25.19 24.19 -13.46
CA LEU A 224 24.78 22.81 -13.76
C LEU A 224 24.13 22.69 -15.14
N ARG A 225 24.35 21.53 -15.76
CA ARG A 225 23.71 21.14 -17.02
C ARG A 225 22.20 21.03 -16.87
N ASP A 226 21.46 21.41 -17.91
CA ASP A 226 19.98 21.50 -17.85
C ASP A 226 19.30 20.16 -17.49
N GLY A 227 19.92 19.02 -17.77
CA GLY A 227 19.44 17.69 -17.38
C GLY A 227 19.74 17.27 -15.93
N ASP A 228 20.76 17.86 -15.31
CA ASP A 228 21.24 17.51 -13.96
C ASP A 228 20.81 18.51 -12.88
N ARG A 229 20.13 19.59 -13.28
CA ARG A 229 19.31 20.40 -12.37
C ARG A 229 18.20 19.51 -11.84
N SER A 230 18.35 19.03 -10.60
CA SER A 230 17.42 18.04 -10.04
C SER A 230 15.96 18.50 -10.21
N LEU A 231 15.10 17.63 -10.74
CA LEU A 231 13.67 17.88 -10.88
C LEU A 231 13.02 18.27 -9.53
N TYR A 232 13.60 17.85 -8.40
CA TYR A 232 13.19 18.24 -7.05
C TYR A 232 13.45 19.72 -6.72
N ALA A 233 14.43 20.37 -7.35
CA ALA A 233 14.70 21.80 -7.21
C ALA A 233 13.66 22.65 -7.95
N LEU A 234 13.03 22.09 -8.99
CA LEU A 234 11.93 22.73 -9.73
C LEU A 234 10.55 22.50 -9.08
N LEU A 235 10.40 21.52 -8.20
CA LEU A 235 9.16 21.32 -7.44
C LEU A 235 9.11 22.30 -6.24
N PRO A 236 8.14 23.24 -6.19
CA PRO A 236 7.95 24.08 -5.01
C PRO A 236 7.78 23.21 -3.77
N ARG A 237 8.37 23.58 -2.63
CA ARG A 237 8.29 22.81 -1.35
C ARG A 237 6.86 22.40 -0.98
N GLY A 238 5.85 23.15 -1.41
CA GLY A 238 4.43 22.83 -1.24
C GLY A 238 3.95 21.55 -1.95
N TRP A 239 4.56 21.15 -3.07
CA TRP A 239 4.21 19.91 -3.77
C TRP A 239 4.70 18.67 -3.04
N VAL A 240 5.89 18.73 -2.42
CA VAL A 240 6.38 17.66 -1.53
C VAL A 240 5.44 17.52 -0.34
N PHE A 241 5.03 18.64 0.27
CA PHE A 241 4.02 18.63 1.32
C PHE A 241 2.69 18.03 0.82
N GLY A 242 2.24 18.40 -0.37
CA GLY A 242 1.03 17.84 -1.01
C GLY A 242 1.11 16.33 -1.25
N ALA A 243 2.27 15.83 -1.71
CA ALA A 243 2.51 14.40 -1.91
C ALA A 243 2.50 13.61 -0.59
N VAL A 244 3.09 14.18 0.47
CA VAL A 244 3.04 13.61 1.83
C VAL A 244 1.60 13.58 2.35
N GLN A 245 0.85 14.68 2.18
CA GLN A 245 -0.57 14.75 2.56
C GLN A 245 -1.43 13.73 1.77
N ALA A 246 -1.19 13.57 0.47
CA ALA A 246 -1.86 12.56 -0.36
C ALA A 246 -1.53 11.14 0.10
N GLY A 247 -0.26 10.87 0.45
CA GLY A 247 0.17 9.60 1.04
C GLY A 247 -0.52 9.29 2.37
N ILE A 248 -0.62 10.28 3.26
CA ILE A 248 -1.37 10.18 4.52
C ILE A 248 -2.86 9.91 4.24
N ALA A 249 -3.46 10.63 3.29
CA ALA A 249 -4.87 10.45 2.92
C ALA A 249 -5.15 9.04 2.39
N VAL A 250 -4.28 8.49 1.53
CA VAL A 250 -4.38 7.11 1.04
C VAL A 250 -4.22 6.11 2.18
N ALA A 251 -3.27 6.34 3.10
CA ALA A 251 -3.08 5.47 4.26
C ALA A 251 -4.29 5.48 5.20
N LEU A 252 -4.87 6.65 5.47
CA LEU A 252 -6.10 6.79 6.26
C LEU A 252 -7.30 6.13 5.55
N LEU A 253 -7.42 6.29 4.23
CA LEU A 253 -8.47 5.64 3.44
C LEU A 253 -8.32 4.11 3.46
N ALA A 254 -7.10 3.60 3.37
CA ALA A 254 -6.80 2.18 3.48
C ALA A 254 -7.11 1.64 4.88
N LEU A 255 -6.74 2.36 5.95
CA LEU A 255 -7.08 2.02 7.34
C LEU A 255 -8.59 2.05 7.59
N TRP A 256 -9.29 3.03 7.02
CA TRP A 256 -10.74 3.13 7.09
C TRP A 256 -11.42 1.96 6.38
N ARG A 257 -10.99 1.63 5.15
CA ARG A 257 -11.52 0.45 4.44
C ARG A 257 -11.12 -0.88 5.07
N ALA A 258 -9.98 -0.94 5.76
CA ALA A 258 -9.54 -2.12 6.49
C ALA A 258 -10.37 -2.35 7.76
N ARG A 259 -10.96 -1.30 8.34
CA ARG A 259 -11.90 -1.41 9.45
C ARG A 259 -13.27 -1.90 8.96
N ARG A 260 -13.43 -3.23 8.90
CA ARG A 260 -14.73 -3.88 8.74
C ARG A 260 -15.60 -3.63 9.97
N LEU A 261 -16.56 -2.71 9.87
CA LEU A 261 -17.78 -2.82 10.69
C LEU A 261 -18.53 -4.06 10.18
N GLY A 262 -18.65 -5.08 11.05
CA GLY A 262 -19.26 -6.36 10.71
C GLY A 262 -20.70 -6.25 10.22
N ARG A 263 -21.18 -7.29 9.54
CA ARG A 263 -22.55 -7.40 9.05
C ARG A 263 -23.55 -7.19 10.19
N VAL A 264 -24.57 -6.36 9.96
CA VAL A 264 -25.80 -6.39 10.76
C VAL A 264 -26.35 -7.81 10.68
N VAL A 265 -26.60 -8.42 11.84
CA VAL A 265 -27.14 -9.77 12.00
C VAL A 265 -28.38 -9.90 11.11
N THR A 266 -28.31 -10.76 10.09
CA THR A 266 -29.49 -11.19 9.34
C THR A 266 -30.08 -12.38 10.08
N GLU A 267 -31.09 -12.16 10.91
CA GLU A 267 -31.91 -13.23 11.45
C GLU A 267 -32.50 -14.07 10.29
N PRO A 268 -32.42 -15.40 10.33
CA PRO A 268 -33.05 -16.23 9.32
C PRO A 268 -34.57 -16.08 9.38
N LEU A 269 -35.20 -15.77 8.24
CA LEU A 269 -36.65 -15.82 8.08
C LEU A 269 -37.17 -17.25 8.27
N PRO A 270 -38.38 -17.43 8.83
CA PRO A 270 -38.89 -18.71 9.26
C PRO A 270 -39.04 -19.69 8.09
N VAL A 271 -38.62 -20.93 8.36
CA VAL A 271 -38.86 -22.10 7.51
C VAL A 271 -40.36 -22.23 7.23
N VAL A 272 -40.73 -22.44 5.97
CA VAL A 272 -42.12 -22.71 5.56
C VAL A 272 -42.50 -24.10 6.10
N VAL A 273 -43.10 -24.14 7.29
CA VAL A 273 -43.70 -25.37 7.82
C VAL A 273 -45.00 -25.62 7.06
N ARG A 274 -45.11 -26.78 6.43
CA ARG A 274 -46.35 -27.18 5.74
C ARG A 274 -47.48 -27.23 6.76
N ALA A 275 -48.63 -26.64 6.45
CA ALA A 275 -49.77 -26.55 7.38
C ALA A 275 -50.17 -27.90 8.01
N ALA A 276 -50.00 -29.00 7.27
CA ALA A 276 -50.24 -30.35 7.75
C ALA A 276 -49.34 -30.75 8.94
N GLU A 277 -48.06 -30.36 8.96
CA GLU A 277 -47.13 -30.67 10.05
C GLU A 277 -47.49 -29.92 11.34
N THR A 278 -48.00 -28.69 11.22
CA THR A 278 -48.46 -27.90 12.38
C THR A 278 -49.73 -28.49 12.99
N VAL A 279 -50.68 -28.93 12.15
CA VAL A 279 -51.92 -29.58 12.61
C VAL A 279 -51.61 -30.90 13.30
N GLU A 280 -50.73 -31.73 12.71
CA GLU A 280 -50.36 -33.01 13.30
C GLU A 280 -49.58 -32.84 14.61
N GLY A 281 -48.67 -31.86 14.66
CA GLY A 281 -47.94 -31.49 15.88
C GLY A 281 -48.88 -31.08 17.01
N ARG A 282 -49.88 -30.23 16.72
CA ARG A 282 -50.87 -29.77 17.70
C ARG A 282 -51.81 -30.90 18.15
N ALA A 283 -52.24 -31.76 17.23
CA ALA A 283 -53.07 -32.92 17.56
C ALA A 283 -52.35 -33.91 18.50
N ARG A 284 -51.04 -34.17 18.26
CA ARG A 284 -50.22 -35.00 19.16
C ARG A 284 -50.07 -34.39 20.55
N LEU A 285 -49.95 -33.06 20.65
CA LEU A 285 -49.89 -32.37 21.95
C LEU A 285 -51.19 -32.50 22.73
N TYR A 286 -52.36 -32.28 22.10
CA TYR A 286 -53.65 -32.43 22.77
C TYR A 286 -53.91 -33.86 23.24
N ARG A 287 -53.52 -34.85 22.44
CA ARG A 287 -53.62 -36.27 22.82
C ARG A 287 -52.71 -36.61 24.01
N ARG A 288 -51.46 -36.13 24.01
CA ARG A 288 -50.53 -36.35 25.13
C ARG A 288 -51.02 -35.72 26.43
N ALA A 289 -51.71 -34.59 26.34
CA ALA A 289 -52.29 -33.90 27.50
C ALA A 289 -53.66 -34.44 27.93
N ALA A 290 -54.20 -35.47 27.25
CA ALA A 290 -55.56 -36.00 27.46
C ALA A 290 -56.66 -34.91 27.45
N ALA A 291 -56.48 -33.88 26.61
CA ALA A 291 -57.30 -32.67 26.62
C ALA A 291 -58.46 -32.73 25.62
N ALA A 292 -59.29 -33.78 25.69
CA ALA A 292 -60.38 -34.04 24.74
C ALA A 292 -61.44 -32.91 24.75
N ASP A 293 -61.81 -32.39 25.93
CA ASP A 293 -62.78 -31.31 26.03
C ASP A 293 -62.29 -30.00 25.40
N HIS A 294 -61.01 -29.67 25.57
CA HIS A 294 -60.42 -28.47 24.96
C HIS A 294 -60.37 -28.58 23.43
N ALA A 295 -60.05 -29.76 22.89
CA ALA A 295 -60.12 -30.00 21.46
C ALA A 295 -61.57 -29.90 20.94
N ALA A 296 -62.55 -30.39 21.70
CA ALA A 296 -63.97 -30.29 21.36
C ALA A 296 -64.46 -28.84 21.29
N GLN A 297 -64.06 -27.99 22.24
CA GLN A 297 -64.37 -26.55 22.22
C GLN A 297 -63.77 -25.87 20.98
N ALA A 298 -62.50 -26.15 20.66
CA ALA A 298 -61.86 -25.60 19.46
C ALA A 298 -62.55 -26.01 18.15
N LEU A 299 -63.03 -27.27 18.06
CA LEU A 299 -63.81 -27.73 16.91
C LEU A 299 -65.15 -27.00 16.81
N ARG A 300 -65.91 -26.91 17.91
CA ARG A 300 -67.19 -26.19 17.96
C ARG A 300 -67.05 -24.72 17.56
N GLU A 301 -66.03 -24.03 18.07
CA GLU A 301 -65.74 -22.65 17.68
C GLU A 301 -65.39 -22.50 16.20
N ALA A 302 -64.65 -23.46 15.63
CA ALA A 302 -64.34 -23.48 14.20
C ALA A 302 -65.61 -23.72 13.36
N SER A 303 -66.47 -24.66 13.77
CA SER A 303 -67.75 -24.95 13.11
C SER A 303 -68.71 -23.75 13.17
N LEU A 304 -68.85 -23.10 14.33
CA LEU A 304 -69.66 -21.89 14.47
C LEU A 304 -69.17 -20.75 13.57
N ARG A 305 -67.84 -20.60 13.41
CA ARG A 305 -67.27 -19.59 12.49
C ARG A 305 -67.61 -19.86 11.03
N ARG A 306 -67.78 -21.13 10.61
CA ARG A 306 -68.18 -21.50 9.24
C ARG A 306 -69.70 -21.45 9.03
N LEU A 307 -70.47 -21.92 10.00
CA LEU A 307 -71.94 -22.00 9.92
C LEU A 307 -72.63 -20.63 10.01
N ARG A 308 -72.11 -19.69 10.80
CA ARG A 308 -72.74 -18.36 10.99
C ARG A 308 -72.88 -17.57 9.67
N PRO A 309 -71.82 -17.44 8.83
CA PRO A 309 -71.96 -16.83 7.52
C PRO A 309 -72.98 -17.54 6.61
N LEU A 310 -73.03 -18.88 6.62
CA LEU A 310 -73.99 -19.66 5.84
C LEU A 310 -75.44 -19.44 6.27
N ALA A 311 -75.64 -19.13 7.56
CA ALA A 311 -76.94 -18.78 8.12
C ALA A 311 -77.27 -17.27 8.00
N GLY A 312 -76.38 -16.44 7.43
CA GLY A 312 -76.57 -14.98 7.34
C GLY A 312 -76.46 -14.25 8.69
N LEU A 313 -75.83 -14.88 9.69
CA LEU A 313 -75.76 -14.37 11.06
C LEU A 313 -74.40 -13.71 11.36
N GLY A 314 -74.44 -12.62 12.13
CA GLY A 314 -73.24 -11.94 12.64
C GLY A 314 -72.49 -12.74 13.71
N ARG A 315 -71.27 -12.29 14.07
CA ARG A 315 -70.44 -12.96 15.08
C ARG A 315 -71.05 -12.91 16.50
N ASP A 316 -71.94 -11.97 16.76
CA ASP A 316 -72.57 -11.76 18.07
C ASP A 316 -74.00 -12.31 18.13
N ALA A 317 -74.41 -13.11 17.13
CA ALA A 317 -75.72 -13.74 17.15
C ALA A 317 -75.88 -14.65 18.37
N ALA A 318 -77.02 -14.50 19.06
CA ALA A 318 -77.35 -15.28 20.25
C ALA A 318 -77.36 -16.79 19.93
N PRO A 319 -76.90 -17.66 20.84
CA PRO A 319 -76.82 -19.10 20.62
C PRO A 319 -78.12 -19.72 20.11
N GLU A 320 -79.26 -19.29 20.64
CA GLU A 320 -80.59 -19.77 20.29
C GLU A 320 -80.95 -19.42 18.84
N THR A 321 -80.54 -18.24 18.38
CA THR A 321 -80.75 -17.79 16.99
C THR A 321 -79.91 -18.62 16.02
N VAL A 322 -78.66 -18.93 16.38
CA VAL A 322 -77.78 -19.78 15.56
C VAL A 322 -78.34 -21.20 15.47
N VAL A 323 -78.77 -21.78 16.60
CA VAL A 323 -79.37 -23.13 16.64
C VAL A 323 -80.65 -23.18 15.81
N ALA A 324 -81.55 -22.21 15.96
CA ALA A 324 -82.79 -22.17 15.20
C ALA A 324 -82.54 -22.07 13.69
N ALA A 325 -81.60 -21.21 13.27
CA ALA A 325 -81.26 -21.06 11.86
C ALA A 325 -80.62 -22.31 11.25
N VAL A 326 -79.70 -22.95 11.98
CA VAL A 326 -79.06 -24.20 11.52
C VAL A 326 -80.06 -25.35 11.51
N ALA A 327 -80.89 -25.50 12.55
CA ALA A 327 -81.93 -26.53 12.61
C ALA A 327 -82.96 -26.40 11.49
N ALA A 328 -83.39 -25.18 11.15
CA ALA A 328 -84.29 -24.93 10.02
C ALA A 328 -83.68 -25.37 8.68
N ARG A 329 -82.36 -25.21 8.51
CA ARG A 329 -81.64 -25.60 7.29
C ARG A 329 -81.40 -27.11 7.21
N THR A 330 -80.98 -27.74 8.30
CA THR A 330 -80.66 -29.18 8.32
C THR A 330 -81.90 -30.06 8.52
N GLY A 331 -82.99 -29.52 9.04
CA GLY A 331 -84.20 -30.28 9.39
C GLY A 331 -84.06 -31.11 10.67
N ARG A 332 -82.99 -30.90 11.44
CA ARG A 332 -82.77 -31.57 12.73
C ARG A 332 -83.47 -30.86 13.88
N ALA A 333 -83.67 -31.57 14.99
CA ALA A 333 -84.26 -30.98 16.19
C ALA A 333 -83.34 -29.89 16.78
N PRO A 334 -83.86 -28.70 17.15
CA PRO A 334 -83.04 -27.62 17.74
C PRO A 334 -82.24 -28.05 18.97
N ALA A 335 -82.79 -28.95 19.80
CA ALA A 335 -82.09 -29.47 20.97
C ALA A 335 -80.83 -30.28 20.60
N GLU A 336 -80.88 -31.05 19.51
CA GLU A 336 -79.75 -31.85 19.03
C GLU A 336 -78.65 -30.95 18.45
N VAL A 337 -79.04 -29.96 17.65
CA VAL A 337 -78.11 -28.97 17.06
C VAL A 337 -77.42 -28.15 18.16
N GLY A 338 -78.17 -27.70 19.17
CA GLY A 338 -77.63 -26.98 20.31
C GLY A 338 -76.65 -27.81 21.13
N ALA A 339 -76.99 -29.07 21.41
CA ALA A 339 -76.12 -29.99 22.14
C ALA A 339 -74.78 -30.26 21.41
N VAL A 340 -74.80 -30.34 20.07
CA VAL A 340 -73.58 -30.55 19.28
C VAL A 340 -72.73 -29.28 19.20
N LEU A 341 -73.33 -28.12 18.90
CA LEU A 341 -72.61 -26.86 18.68
C LEU A 341 -72.15 -26.16 19.95
N TYR A 342 -72.91 -26.24 21.04
CA TYR A 342 -72.63 -25.52 22.30
C TYR A 342 -72.29 -26.45 23.46
N GLY A 343 -72.46 -27.77 23.30
CA GLY A 343 -71.99 -28.77 24.26
C GLY A 343 -72.61 -28.56 25.66
N PRO A 344 -71.80 -28.65 26.74
CA PRO A 344 -72.29 -28.52 28.12
C PRO A 344 -72.96 -27.19 28.45
N ALA A 345 -72.69 -26.13 27.67
CA ALA A 345 -73.28 -24.80 27.88
C ALA A 345 -74.72 -24.69 27.36
N TRP A 346 -75.19 -25.65 26.55
CA TRP A 346 -76.57 -25.68 26.07
C TRP A 346 -77.50 -26.32 27.11
N PRO A 347 -78.73 -25.82 27.30
CA PRO A 347 -79.71 -26.46 28.17
C PRO A 347 -79.96 -27.93 27.76
N GLY A 348 -79.67 -28.87 28.67
CA GLY A 348 -79.77 -30.31 28.38
C GLY A 348 -78.62 -30.88 27.55
N GLY A 349 -77.50 -30.16 27.44
CA GLY A 349 -76.31 -30.58 26.72
C GLY A 349 -75.55 -31.75 27.38
N PRO A 350 -74.67 -32.43 26.63
CA PRO A 350 -73.88 -33.55 27.15
C PRO A 350 -72.82 -33.07 28.16
N PRO A 351 -72.35 -33.95 29.07
CA PRO A 351 -71.24 -33.63 29.98
C PRO A 351 -69.93 -33.37 29.21
N PRO A 352 -68.92 -32.74 29.85
CA PRO A 352 -67.59 -32.51 29.25
C PRO A 352 -66.96 -33.81 28.75
N LEU A 353 -66.22 -33.73 27.64
CA LEU A 353 -65.65 -34.92 27.00
C LEU A 353 -64.42 -35.41 27.78
N THR A 354 -64.33 -36.72 28.00
CA THR A 354 -63.23 -37.35 28.74
C THR A 354 -62.38 -38.31 27.91
N ASP A 355 -62.82 -38.66 26.69
CA ASP A 355 -62.18 -39.66 25.85
C ASP A 355 -62.13 -39.25 24.36
N ASP A 356 -61.09 -39.73 23.65
CA ASP A 356 -60.87 -39.46 22.24
C ASP A 356 -61.97 -40.05 21.36
N SER A 357 -62.59 -41.17 21.76
CA SER A 357 -63.70 -41.76 21.00
C SER A 357 -64.95 -40.85 20.98
N GLN A 358 -65.20 -40.12 22.07
CA GLN A 358 -66.26 -39.12 22.15
C GLN A 358 -65.94 -37.91 21.27
N LEU A 359 -64.66 -37.52 21.21
CA LEU A 359 -64.20 -36.40 20.39
C LEU A 359 -64.36 -36.70 18.89
N VAL A 360 -64.05 -37.91 18.45
CA VAL A 360 -64.24 -38.34 17.05
C VAL A 360 -65.73 -38.31 16.68
N ARG A 361 -66.61 -38.87 17.52
CA ARG A 361 -68.06 -38.81 17.28
C ARG A 361 -68.60 -37.37 17.19
N LEU A 362 -68.06 -36.47 18.01
CA LEU A 362 -68.40 -35.05 17.95
C LEU A 362 -67.91 -34.41 16.64
N ALA A 363 -66.69 -34.70 16.22
CA ALA A 363 -66.13 -34.19 14.96
C ALA A 363 -66.98 -34.63 13.76
N ASP A 364 -67.38 -35.91 13.72
CA ASP A 364 -68.26 -36.45 12.68
C ASP A 364 -69.65 -35.79 12.70
N ALA A 365 -70.21 -35.54 13.89
CA ALA A 365 -71.50 -34.86 14.03
C ALA A 365 -71.44 -33.39 13.58
N LEU A 366 -70.35 -32.68 13.88
CA LEU A 366 -70.12 -31.29 13.44
C LEU A 366 -69.93 -31.22 11.91
N ASP A 367 -69.15 -32.14 11.34
CA ASP A 367 -68.93 -32.21 9.89
C ASP A 367 -70.22 -32.56 9.12
N ALA A 368 -71.05 -33.46 9.68
CA ALA A 368 -72.36 -33.76 9.11
C ALA A 368 -73.28 -32.53 9.12
N LEU A 369 -73.32 -31.77 10.21
CA LEU A 369 -74.09 -30.52 10.29
C LEU A 369 -73.62 -29.47 9.29
N GLU A 370 -72.30 -29.34 9.10
CA GLU A 370 -71.71 -28.43 8.11
C GLU A 370 -72.13 -28.84 6.69
N ARG A 371 -71.93 -30.10 6.31
CA ARG A 371 -72.30 -30.59 4.98
C ARG A 371 -73.81 -30.48 4.70
N GLU A 372 -74.66 -30.85 5.65
CA GLU A 372 -76.12 -30.73 5.50
C GLU A 372 -76.57 -29.26 5.33
N SER A 373 -75.86 -28.32 5.97
CA SER A 373 -76.15 -26.89 5.87
C SER A 373 -75.69 -26.25 4.54
N GLU A 374 -74.65 -26.80 3.92
CA GLU A 374 -74.08 -26.35 2.64
C GLU A 374 -74.89 -26.86 1.44
N VAL A 375 -75.32 -28.12 1.46
CA VAL A 375 -76.02 -28.78 0.33
C VAL A 375 -77.40 -28.17 0.03
N ARG A 376 -77.97 -27.40 0.96
CA ARG A 376 -79.35 -26.85 0.86
C ARG A 376 -79.40 -25.37 0.47
N GLN A 377 -78.38 -24.87 -0.24
CA GLN A 377 -78.38 -23.54 -0.87
C GLN A 377 -79.20 -23.49 -2.16
#